data_AF-A0A0K8Q5I5-F1
#
_entry.id   AF-A0A0K8Q5I5-F1
#
_cell.length_a   1.000
_cell.length_b   1.000
_cell.length_c   1.000
_cell.angle_alpha   90.00
_cell.angle_beta   90.00
_cell.angle_gamma   90.00
#
_symmetry.space_group_name_H-M   'P 1'
#
loop_
_entity.id
_entity.type
_entity.pdbx_description
1 polymer ?
#
loop_
_entity_poly.entity_id
_entity_poly.type
_entity_poly.pdbx_seq_one_letter_code
_entity_poly.pdbx_strand_id
1 'polypeptide(L)'
;MPKRTDLKSVLVIGSGPIVIGQAAEFDYSGTQALRVLKEEGLRVILVNSNPATIMTDPEFADAPIWNPSPLRWWKRSSPRNAPTRSCPPWAARQPQHGDRPG
;
A
#
# COMPACT_ATOMS: atom_id res chain seq x y z
N MET A 1 -17.58 -15.54 -5.11
CA MET A 1 -16.47 -16.06 -5.93
C MET A 1 -15.42 -16.68 -5.00
N PRO A 2 -14.80 -17.81 -5.36
CA PRO A 2 -13.73 -18.41 -4.56
C PRO A 2 -12.43 -17.60 -4.64
N LYS A 3 -11.52 -17.86 -3.69
CA LYS A 3 -10.17 -17.28 -3.64
C LYS A 3 -9.39 -17.59 -4.92
N ARG A 4 -8.69 -16.59 -5.44
CA ARG A 4 -7.75 -16.73 -6.56
C ARG A 4 -6.46 -17.39 -6.10
N THR A 5 -6.12 -18.54 -6.67
CA THR A 5 -4.93 -19.35 -6.31
C THR A 5 -3.68 -18.99 -7.11
N ASP A 6 -3.85 -18.23 -8.20
CA ASP A 6 -2.80 -17.73 -9.07
C ASP A 6 -2.05 -16.54 -8.48
N LEU A 7 -2.65 -15.82 -7.51
CA LEU A 7 -2.02 -14.74 -6.79
C LEU A 7 -1.04 -15.29 -5.76
N LYS A 8 0.23 -14.86 -5.84
CA LYS A 8 1.28 -15.22 -4.86
C LYS A 8 1.77 -14.02 -4.06
N SER A 9 1.61 -12.82 -4.61
CA SER A 9 2.02 -11.58 -3.95
C SER A 9 1.13 -10.41 -4.32
N VAL A 10 0.98 -9.48 -3.38
CA VAL A 10 0.17 -8.26 -3.55
C VAL A 10 0.97 -7.04 -3.12
N LEU A 11 0.91 -5.97 -3.91
CA LEU A 11 1.37 -4.64 -3.52
C LEU A 11 0.20 -3.85 -2.97
N VAL A 12 0.34 -3.37 -1.74
CA VAL A 12 -0.55 -2.41 -1.10
C VAL A 12 0.10 -1.04 -1.15
N ILE A 13 -0.66 -0.04 -1.60
CA ILE A 13 -0.22 1.36 -1.63
C ILE A 13 -0.94 2.08 -0.51
N GLY A 14 -0.18 2.54 0.49
CA GLY A 14 -0.69 3.33 1.60
C GLY A 14 -1.22 4.69 1.16
N SER A 15 -2.02 5.31 2.03
CA SER A 15 -2.65 6.61 1.79
C SER A 15 -1.66 7.77 1.79
N GLY A 16 -0.50 7.61 2.44
CA GLY A 16 0.47 8.68 2.66
C GLY A 16 0.17 9.48 3.93
N PRO A 17 0.69 10.72 4.04
CA PRO A 17 0.52 11.54 5.23
C PRO A 17 -0.96 11.81 5.54
N ILE A 18 -1.25 12.03 6.82
CA ILE A 18 -2.57 12.44 7.27
C ILE A 18 -2.87 13.85 6.73
N VAL A 19 -4.02 13.99 6.06
CA VAL A 19 -4.56 15.27 5.61
C VAL A 19 -6.05 15.36 5.97
N ILE A 20 -6.61 16.57 5.96
CA ILE A 20 -8.05 16.75 6.20
C ILE A 20 -8.84 15.95 5.17
N GLY A 21 -9.74 15.08 5.65
CA GLY A 21 -10.51 14.17 4.80
C GLY A 21 -9.77 12.89 4.35
N GLN A 22 -8.54 12.68 4.80
CA GLN A 22 -7.81 11.43 4.65
C GLN A 22 -6.87 11.20 5.84
N ALA A 23 -7.36 10.56 6.89
CA ALA A 23 -6.66 10.44 8.17
C ALA A 23 -6.40 8.99 8.59
N ALA A 24 -6.48 8.73 9.89
CA ALA A 24 -6.07 7.46 10.52
C ALA A 24 -6.93 6.26 10.10
N GLU A 25 -8.13 6.48 9.55
CA GLU A 25 -9.01 5.43 9.04
C GLU A 25 -8.33 4.55 7.98
N PHE A 26 -7.36 5.11 7.24
CA PHE A 26 -6.60 4.39 6.23
C PHE A 26 -5.46 3.56 6.81
N ASP A 27 -4.88 3.98 7.93
CA ASP A 27 -3.92 3.15 8.67
C ASP A 27 -4.63 1.95 9.30
N TYR A 28 -5.78 2.19 9.94
CA TYR A 28 -6.60 1.12 10.51
C TYR A 28 -7.05 0.13 9.44
N SER A 29 -7.69 0.61 8.37
CA SER A 29 -8.18 -0.26 7.29
C SER A 29 -7.05 -0.97 6.55
N GLY A 30 -5.94 -0.25 6.31
CA GLY A 30 -4.73 -0.80 5.70
C GLY A 30 -4.16 -1.94 6.53
N THR A 31 -3.95 -1.72 7.82
CA THR A 31 -3.45 -2.74 8.77
C THR A 31 -4.32 -4.01 8.76
N GLN A 32 -5.65 -3.85 8.81
CA GLN A 32 -6.58 -4.99 8.72
C GLN A 32 -6.43 -5.75 7.39
N ALA A 33 -6.33 -5.04 6.27
CA ALA A 33 -6.13 -5.65 4.96
C ALA A 33 -4.81 -6.44 4.89
N LEU A 34 -3.72 -5.88 5.43
CA LEU A 34 -2.42 -6.56 5.44
C LEU A 34 -2.48 -7.87 6.24
N ARG A 35 -3.13 -7.88 7.40
CA ARG A 35 -3.32 -9.09 8.23
C ARG A 35 -4.04 -10.18 7.45
N VAL A 36 -5.19 -9.86 6.85
CA VAL A 36 -5.97 -10.82 6.06
C VAL A 36 -5.16 -11.34 4.87
N LEU A 37 -4.46 -10.47 4.15
CA LEU A 37 -3.63 -10.89 3.01
C LEU A 37 -2.52 -11.86 3.44
N LYS A 38 -1.87 -11.63 4.60
CA LYS A 38 -0.86 -12.52 5.16
C LYS A 38 -1.47 -13.84 5.65
N GLU A 39 -2.61 -13.81 6.33
CA GLU A 39 -3.35 -15.01 6.78
C GLU A 39 -3.79 -15.87 5.58
N GLU A 40 -4.09 -15.23 4.45
CA GLU A 40 -4.37 -15.90 3.18
C GLU A 40 -3.09 -16.42 2.48
N GLY A 41 -1.91 -16.31 3.10
CA GLY A 41 -0.65 -16.85 2.59
C GLY A 41 -0.10 -16.11 1.37
N LEU A 42 -0.50 -14.85 1.16
CA LEU A 42 0.07 -14.00 0.13
C LEU A 42 1.31 -13.30 0.66
N ARG A 43 2.35 -13.16 -0.19
CA ARG A 43 3.44 -12.23 0.09
C ARG A 43 2.93 -10.80 -0.01
N VAL A 44 3.06 -10.01 1.04
CA VAL A 44 2.56 -8.65 1.14
C VAL A 44 3.71 -7.65 1.04
N ILE A 45 3.64 -6.81 0.01
CA ILE A 45 4.55 -5.68 -0.20
C ILE A 45 3.76 -4.43 0.12
N LEU A 46 4.24 -3.61 1.06
CA LEU A 46 3.62 -2.34 1.37
C LEU A 46 4.53 -1.20 0.93
N VAL A 47 3.96 -0.18 0.29
CA VAL A 47 4.63 1.11 0.14
C VAL A 47 3.78 2.23 0.73
N ASN A 48 4.34 3.00 1.65
CA ASN A 48 3.67 4.14 2.28
C ASN A 48 4.68 5.28 2.49
N SER A 49 4.25 6.54 2.32
CA SER A 49 5.09 7.71 2.61
C SER A 49 4.97 8.20 4.05
N ASN A 50 3.94 7.78 4.79
CA ASN A 50 3.79 8.14 6.20
C ASN A 50 4.47 7.09 7.09
N PRO A 51 5.55 7.45 7.82
CA PRO A 51 6.21 6.52 8.74
C PRO A 51 5.49 6.37 10.08
N ALA A 52 4.52 7.25 10.39
CA ALA A 52 3.76 7.23 11.63
C ALA A 52 2.45 6.45 11.45
N THR A 53 2.55 5.21 10.97
CA THR A 53 1.41 4.31 10.76
C THR A 53 1.72 2.91 11.26
N ILE A 54 0.74 2.23 11.87
CA ILE A 54 0.89 0.85 12.31
C ILE A 54 1.15 -0.08 11.12
N MET A 55 0.48 0.17 9.98
CA MET A 55 0.65 -0.65 8.79
C MET A 55 2.10 -0.71 8.27
N THR A 56 2.94 0.28 8.59
CA THR A 56 4.37 0.30 8.21
C THR A 56 5.27 -0.49 9.14
N ASP A 57 4.76 -1.01 10.26
CA ASP A 57 5.57 -1.83 11.16
C ASP A 57 5.98 -3.15 10.49
N PRO A 58 7.21 -3.65 10.77
CA PRO A 58 7.74 -4.84 10.11
C PRO A 58 6.90 -6.11 10.23
N GLU A 59 6.01 -6.19 11.21
CA GLU A 59 5.16 -7.35 11.41
C GLU A 59 4.01 -7.46 10.39
N PHE A 60 3.55 -6.35 9.80
CA PHE A 60 2.35 -6.32 8.97
C PHE A 60 2.62 -6.58 7.48
N ALA A 61 3.85 -6.42 7.00
CA ALA A 61 4.20 -6.68 5.60
C ALA A 61 5.52 -7.45 5.50
N ASP A 62 5.67 -8.30 4.48
CA ASP A 62 6.94 -8.98 4.22
C ASP A 62 8.00 -8.01 3.67
N ALA A 63 7.55 -6.94 3.03
CA ALA A 63 8.40 -5.86 2.54
C ALA A 63 7.71 -4.50 2.78
N PRO A 64 7.82 -3.92 3.99
CA PRO A 64 7.39 -2.55 4.26
C PRO A 64 8.39 -1.56 3.65
N ILE A 65 7.90 -0.61 2.88
CA ILE A 65 8.72 0.35 2.14
C ILE A 65 8.24 1.74 2.47
N TRP A 66 9.08 2.47 3.19
CA TRP A 66 8.90 3.90 3.34
C TRP A 66 9.42 4.61 2.09
N ASN A 67 8.55 5.35 1.39
CA ASN A 67 8.96 6.13 0.23
C ASN A 67 8.08 7.38 0.05
N PRO A 68 8.65 8.59 -0.11
CA PRO A 68 7.89 9.83 -0.30
C PRO A 68 7.08 9.89 -1.59
N SER A 69 7.39 9.04 -2.59
CA SER A 69 6.64 8.94 -3.85
C SER A 69 6.32 7.48 -4.20
N PRO A 70 5.37 6.84 -3.49
CA PRO A 70 5.06 5.41 -3.60
C PRO A 70 4.82 4.92 -5.03
N LEU A 71 4.04 5.68 -5.81
CA LEU A 71 3.71 5.33 -7.19
C LEU A 71 4.94 5.43 -8.12
N ARG A 72 5.77 6.45 -7.93
CA ARG A 72 6.98 6.64 -8.74
C ARG A 72 8.02 5.58 -8.40
N TRP A 73 8.14 5.24 -7.12
CA TRP A 73 8.96 4.12 -6.67
C TRP A 73 8.48 2.81 -7.31
N TRP A 74 7.17 2.53 -7.26
CA TRP A 74 6.58 1.34 -7.88
C TRP A 74 6.89 1.25 -9.38
N LYS A 75 6.74 2.34 -10.13
CA LYS A 75 7.08 2.37 -11.56
C LYS A 75 8.56 2.12 -11.88
N ARG A 76 9.46 2.29 -10.90
CA ARG A 76 10.91 2.14 -11.06
C ARG A 76 11.48 0.96 -10.28
N SER A 77 10.65 0.21 -9.55
CA SER A 77 11.12 -0.85 -8.67
C SER A 77 11.57 -2.07 -9.47
N SER A 78 12.57 -2.77 -8.94
CA SER A 78 13.15 -3.97 -9.55
C SER A 78 12.15 -5.13 -9.60
N PRO A 79 12.27 -6.07 -10.58
CA PRO A 79 11.40 -7.24 -10.70
C PRO A 79 11.31 -8.10 -9.43
N ARG A 80 12.31 -8.06 -8.53
CA ARG A 80 12.27 -8.75 -7.22
C ARG A 80 11.07 -8.34 -6.34
N ASN A 81 10.58 -7.11 -6.53
CA ASN A 81 9.44 -6.56 -5.81
C ASN A 81 8.20 -6.41 -6.71
N ALA A 82 8.19 -7.04 -7.89
CA ALA A 82 7.01 -7.09 -8.73
C ALA A 82 5.95 -8.00 -8.05
N PRO A 83 4.80 -7.46 -7.62
CA PRO A 83 3.69 -8.23 -7.11
C PRO A 83 3.01 -8.97 -8.27
N THR A 84 2.29 -10.04 -7.97
CA THR A 84 1.36 -10.65 -8.92
C THR A 84 0.19 -9.69 -9.23
N ARG A 85 -0.17 -8.82 -8.29
CA ARG A 85 -1.19 -7.78 -8.46
C ARG A 85 -0.94 -6.57 -7.57
N SER A 86 -1.25 -5.37 -8.07
CA SER A 86 -1.32 -4.16 -7.25
C SER A 86 -2.75 -3.89 -6.80
N CYS A 87 -2.96 -3.64 -5.51
CA CYS A 87 -4.18 -3.02 -5.02
C CYS A 87 -4.14 -1.51 -5.32
N PRO A 88 -5.25 -0.91 -5.78
CA PRO A 88 -5.35 0.55 -5.83
C PRO A 88 -5.18 1.13 -4.41
N PRO A 89 -4.73 2.39 -4.29
CA PRO A 89 -4.65 3.05 -3.00
C PRO A 89 -6.01 3.05 -2.32
N TRP A 90 -6.03 2.73 -1.01
CA TRP A 90 -7.26 2.62 -0.22
C TRP A 90 -7.97 3.98 -0.06
N ALA A 91 -7.22 5.07 -0.16
CA ALA A 91 -7.75 6.42 -0.16
C ALA A 91 -8.17 6.87 -1.56
N ALA A 92 -9.35 7.51 -1.64
CA ALA A 92 -9.71 8.33 -2.78
C ALA A 92 -8.60 9.37 -2.95
N ARG A 93 -7.94 9.40 -4.11
CA ARG A 93 -6.96 10.45 -4.41
C ARG A 93 -7.69 11.78 -4.34
N GLN A 94 -7.55 12.49 -3.22
CA GLN A 94 -7.69 13.93 -3.24
C GLN A 94 -6.56 14.41 -4.16
N PRO A 95 -6.87 15.17 -5.23
CA PRO A 95 -5.83 15.71 -6.09
C PRO A 95 -4.87 16.51 -5.22
N GLN A 96 -3.61 16.07 -5.15
CA GLN A 96 -2.59 16.86 -4.48
C GLN A 96 -2.46 18.18 -5.27
N HIS A 97 -2.24 19.29 -4.57
CA HIS A 97 -2.24 20.65 -5.14
C HIS A 97 -1.20 20.88 -6.28
N GLY A 98 -0.43 19.87 -6.69
CA GLY A 98 0.51 19.91 -7.82
C GLY A 98 0.16 19.02 -9.03
N ASP A 99 -0.94 18.26 -8.99
CA ASP A 99 -1.34 17.36 -10.10
C ASP A 99 -2.30 18.01 -11.11
N ARG A 100 -2.53 19.33 -11.03
CA ARG A 100 -3.31 20.05 -12.06
C ARG A 100 -2.38 20.37 -13.23
N PRO A 101 -2.67 19.90 -14.46
CA PRO A 101 -1.98 20.40 -15.64
C PRO A 101 -2.26 21.91 -15.76
N GLY A 102 -1.19 22.70 -15.85
CA GLY A 102 -1.25 24.11 -16.24
C GLY A 102 -1.48 24.25 -17.74
#